data_AF-A0A366W8J6-F1
#
_entry.id   AF-A0A366W8J6-F1
#
_cell.length_a   1.000
_cell.length_b   1.000
_cell.length_c   1.000
_cell.angle_alpha   90.00
_cell.angle_beta   90.00
_cell.angle_gamma   90.00
#
_symmetry.space_group_name_H-M   'P 1'
#
loop_
_entity.id
_entity.type
_entity.pdbx_description
1 polymer ?
#
loop_
_entity_poly.entity_id
_entity_poly.type
_entity_poly.pdbx_seq_one_letter_code
_entity_poly.pdbx_strand_id
1 'polypeptide(L)'
;MYYIDCFIAFSNSYFRPILILISSVFAIFFASKKIGNNITVNYSISYEGFSAGSIKELVLSNKKDKPVSIFSIYALFENDLALEVKKLSPPVILKPYETVSIFPDKYSELSVDGDEFNDMLNNIKFVIDSADGLIPCKKSIKKESMSHYRTITKNTYLYNGFVYNESVRFILDYVFEGDKKTAFITKSGYIGNEWGFFSQSLRFA
;
A
#
# COMPACT_ATOMS: atom_id res chain seq x y z
N MET A 1 7.89 -28.57 62.68
CA MET A 1 8.70 -29.25 61.65
C MET A 1 7.81 -29.95 60.63
N TYR A 2 6.93 -30.88 61.05
CA TYR A 2 5.98 -31.62 60.18
C TYR A 2 5.15 -30.78 59.17
N TYR A 3 4.58 -29.65 59.60
CA TYR A 3 3.80 -28.79 58.70
C TYR A 3 4.63 -28.14 57.58
N ILE A 4 5.91 -27.87 57.84
CA ILE A 4 6.84 -27.28 56.87
C ILE A 4 7.21 -28.34 55.82
N ASP A 5 7.48 -29.57 56.26
CA ASP A 5 7.82 -30.67 55.36
C ASP A 5 6.65 -31.04 54.44
N CYS A 6 5.42 -31.02 54.96
CA CYS A 6 4.21 -31.28 54.18
C CYS A 6 3.96 -30.17 53.14
N PHE A 7 4.19 -28.90 53.51
CA PHE A 7 4.10 -27.78 52.58
C PHE A 7 5.17 -27.84 51.47
N ILE A 8 6.41 -28.19 51.83
CA ILE A 8 7.50 -28.37 50.86
C ILE A 8 7.19 -29.53 49.90
N ALA A 9 6.67 -30.65 50.42
CA ALA A 9 6.27 -31.80 49.61
C ALA A 9 5.12 -31.49 48.64
N PHE A 10 4.12 -30.73 49.10
CA PHE A 10 3.02 -30.25 48.25
C PHE A 10 3.51 -29.29 47.17
N SER A 11 4.34 -28.30 47.54
CA SER A 11 4.91 -27.33 46.60
C SER A 11 5.75 -28.01 45.52
N ASN A 12 6.60 -28.95 45.91
CA ASN A 12 7.43 -29.70 44.95
C ASN A 12 6.62 -30.66 44.07
N SER A 13 5.58 -31.30 44.60
CA SER A 13 4.79 -32.28 43.84
C SER A 13 3.77 -31.65 42.90
N TYR A 14 3.19 -30.50 43.25
CA TYR A 14 2.07 -29.91 42.50
C TYR A 14 2.37 -28.52 41.96
N PHE A 15 2.92 -27.62 42.78
CA PHE A 15 3.12 -26.23 42.38
C PHE A 15 4.25 -26.08 41.35
N ARG A 16 5.40 -26.72 41.60
CA ARG A 16 6.58 -26.64 40.73
C ARG A 16 6.33 -27.21 39.32
N PRO A 17 5.70 -28.39 39.12
CA PRO A 17 5.40 -28.90 37.78
C PRO A 17 4.41 -28.03 37.00
N ILE A 18 3.38 -27.50 37.67
CA ILE A 18 2.42 -26.57 37.05
C ILE A 18 3.13 -25.30 36.58
N LEU A 19 4.03 -24.74 37.40
CA LEU A 19 4.80 -23.55 37.04
C LEU A 19 5.75 -23.83 35.86
N ILE A 20 6.41 -24.99 35.83
CA ILE A 20 7.24 -25.42 34.70
C ILE A 20 6.40 -25.55 33.42
N LEU A 21 5.20 -26.13 33.51
CA LEU A 21 4.32 -26.29 32.37
C LEU A 21 3.87 -24.92 31.82
N ILE A 22 3.41 -24.02 32.70
CA ILE A 22 2.98 -22.67 32.31
C ILE A 22 4.14 -21.90 31.68
N SER A 23 5.31 -21.89 32.33
CA SER A 23 6.49 -21.19 31.80
C SER A 23 6.95 -21.76 30.45
N SER A 24 6.87 -23.08 30.26
CA SER A 24 7.20 -23.72 28.99
C SER A 24 6.23 -23.31 27.87
N VAL A 25 4.92 -23.23 28.16
CA VAL A 25 3.92 -22.75 27.20
C VAL A 25 4.20 -21.30 26.80
N PHE A 26 4.50 -20.42 27.75
CA PHE A 26 4.88 -19.05 27.46
C PHE A 26 6.17 -18.96 26.64
N ALA A 27 7.20 -19.74 26.99
CA ALA A 27 8.46 -19.77 26.26
C ALA A 27 8.26 -20.17 24.79
N ILE A 28 7.47 -21.23 24.54
CA ILE A 28 7.14 -21.68 23.18
C ILE A 28 6.35 -20.60 22.43
N PHE A 29 5.38 -19.97 23.10
CA PHE A 29 4.58 -18.91 22.50
C PHE A 29 5.44 -17.72 22.07
N PHE A 30 6.27 -17.18 22.96
CA PHE A 30 7.15 -16.05 22.65
C PHE A 30 8.21 -16.41 21.60
N ALA A 31 8.77 -17.62 21.67
CA ALA A 31 9.69 -18.11 20.64
C ALA A 31 9.04 -18.10 19.24
N SER A 32 7.79 -18.57 19.14
CA SER A 32 7.05 -18.60 17.86
C SER A 32 6.79 -17.20 17.28
N LYS A 33 6.61 -16.19 18.14
CA LYS A 33 6.39 -14.79 17.74
C LYS A 33 7.67 -14.12 17.22
N LYS A 34 8.84 -14.55 17.71
CA LYS A 34 10.14 -13.98 17.35
C LYS A 34 10.82 -14.69 16.19
N ILE A 35 10.59 -16.00 16.01
CA ILE A 35 11.31 -16.81 15.01
C ILE A 35 10.78 -16.57 13.57
N GLY A 36 11.71 -16.50 12.62
CA GLY A 36 11.43 -16.29 11.19
C GLY A 36 11.04 -14.85 10.82
N ASN A 37 10.76 -14.62 9.54
CA ASN A 37 10.28 -13.34 9.01
C ASN A 37 8.83 -13.48 8.54
N ASN A 38 8.00 -12.46 8.81
CA ASN A 38 6.65 -12.40 8.24
C ASN A 38 6.27 -10.94 8.03
N ILE A 39 6.53 -10.45 6.82
CA ILE A 39 6.19 -9.09 6.39
C ILE A 39 5.06 -9.22 5.38
N THR A 40 4.00 -8.45 5.58
CA THR A 40 2.89 -8.37 4.63
C THR A 40 2.99 -7.07 3.85
N VAL A 41 2.77 -7.14 2.55
CA VAL A 41 2.75 -6.00 1.64
C VAL A 41 1.34 -5.75 1.11
N ASN A 42 0.95 -4.49 1.06
CA ASN A 42 -0.19 -4.01 0.30
C ASN A 42 0.29 -2.87 -0.59
N TYR A 43 -0.16 -2.81 -1.84
CA TYR A 43 0.32 -1.81 -2.79
C TYR A 43 -0.83 -1.23 -3.59
N SER A 44 -0.65 0.00 -4.05
CA SER A 44 -1.54 0.65 -5.02
C SER A 44 -0.75 1.04 -6.27
N ILE A 45 -1.37 0.81 -7.43
CA ILE A 45 -0.82 1.21 -8.73
C ILE A 45 -1.61 2.44 -9.19
N SER A 46 -0.92 3.43 -9.73
CA SER A 46 -1.52 4.58 -10.40
C SER A 46 -1.16 4.59 -11.87
N TYR A 47 -2.17 4.80 -12.71
CA TYR A 47 -2.03 5.11 -14.12
C TYR A 47 -2.34 6.59 -14.28
N GLU A 48 -1.31 7.41 -14.45
CA GLU A 48 -1.47 8.80 -14.87
C GLU A 48 -1.33 8.83 -16.39
N GLY A 49 -2.22 9.52 -17.11
CA GLY A 49 -2.37 9.38 -18.57
C GLY A 49 -1.14 9.72 -19.44
N PHE A 50 -0.05 10.20 -18.83
CA PHE A 50 1.23 10.53 -19.48
C PHE A 50 2.43 9.81 -18.85
N SER A 51 2.21 8.81 -18.00
CA SER A 51 3.30 8.07 -17.34
C SER A 51 2.99 6.59 -17.34
N ALA A 52 4.05 5.77 -17.39
CA ALA A 52 3.91 4.33 -17.19
C ALA A 52 3.20 4.05 -15.84
N GLY A 53 2.41 2.97 -15.79
CA GLY A 53 1.71 2.57 -14.58
C GLY A 53 2.70 2.32 -13.45
N SER A 54 2.70 3.16 -12.42
CA SER A 54 3.71 3.14 -11.36
C SER A 54 3.12 2.75 -10.01
N ILE A 55 3.95 2.14 -9.16
CA ILE A 55 3.56 1.81 -7.79
C ILE A 55 3.52 3.10 -6.99
N LYS A 56 2.32 3.57 -6.64
CA LYS A 56 2.10 4.83 -5.93
C LYS A 56 2.45 4.74 -4.45
N GLU A 57 2.02 3.66 -3.83
CA GLU A 57 2.20 3.44 -2.39
C GLU A 57 2.40 1.96 -2.14
N LEU A 58 3.35 1.67 -1.25
CA LEU A 58 3.66 0.35 -0.76
C LEU A 58 3.61 0.36 0.77
N VAL A 59 2.63 -0.32 1.33
CA VAL A 59 2.41 -0.44 2.77
C VAL A 59 2.97 -1.77 3.25
N LEU A 60 4.00 -1.70 4.09
CA LEU A 60 4.64 -2.85 4.71
C LEU A 60 4.18 -2.97 6.16
N SER A 61 3.76 -4.17 6.56
CA SER A 61 3.47 -4.46 7.97
C SER A 61 4.29 -5.63 8.47
N ASN A 62 4.97 -5.44 9.59
CA ASN A 62 5.64 -6.52 10.30
C ASN A 62 4.62 -7.29 11.13
N LYS A 63 4.64 -8.63 11.05
CA LYS A 63 3.77 -9.51 11.86
C LYS A 63 4.55 -10.30 12.91
N LYS A 64 5.82 -9.96 13.12
CA LYS A 64 6.73 -10.63 14.04
C LYS A 64 7.21 -9.68 15.13
N ASP A 65 7.60 -10.29 16.25
CA ASP A 65 8.15 -9.60 17.41
C ASP A 65 9.67 -9.43 17.29
N LYS A 66 10.11 -8.88 16.16
CA LYS A 66 11.50 -8.50 15.90
C LYS A 66 11.55 -7.36 14.89
N PRO A 67 12.46 -6.39 15.05
CA PRO A 67 12.64 -5.33 14.07
C PRO A 67 13.25 -5.88 12.77
N VAL A 68 12.98 -5.21 11.67
CA VAL A 68 13.58 -5.49 10.35
C VAL A 68 14.11 -4.18 9.76
N SER A 69 15.39 -4.17 9.39
CA SER A 69 16.00 -3.06 8.65
C SER A 69 15.70 -3.20 7.17
N ILE A 70 15.18 -2.16 6.53
CA ILE A 70 14.84 -2.15 5.11
C ILE A 70 15.82 -1.23 4.40
N PHE A 71 16.72 -1.81 3.61
CA PHE A 71 17.69 -1.07 2.78
C PHE A 71 17.12 -0.76 1.41
N SER A 72 16.46 -1.73 0.78
CA SER A 72 15.88 -1.60 -0.55
C SER A 72 14.70 -2.54 -0.71
N ILE A 73 13.81 -2.19 -1.63
CA ILE A 73 12.61 -2.97 -1.94
C ILE A 73 12.66 -3.33 -3.40
N TYR A 74 12.47 -4.61 -3.69
CA TYR A 74 12.45 -5.15 -5.04
C TYR A 74 11.08 -5.73 -5.36
N ALA A 75 10.63 -5.50 -6.58
CA ALA A 75 9.49 -6.17 -7.20
C ALA A 75 10.05 -7.24 -8.15
N LEU A 76 9.72 -8.50 -7.88
CA LEU A 76 10.06 -9.64 -8.71
C LEU A 76 8.87 -10.00 -9.60
N PHE A 77 9.15 -10.21 -10.88
CA PHE A 77 8.20 -10.65 -11.89
C PHE A 77 8.45 -12.12 -12.26
N GLU A 78 7.49 -12.78 -12.93
CA GLU A 78 7.57 -14.22 -13.22
C GLU A 78 8.75 -14.61 -14.13
N ASN A 79 9.31 -13.67 -14.89
CA ASN A 79 10.42 -13.89 -15.83
C ASN A 79 11.82 -13.67 -15.19
N ASP A 80 11.94 -13.87 -13.88
CA ASP A 80 13.17 -13.60 -13.10
C ASP A 80 13.68 -12.14 -13.16
N LEU A 81 12.82 -11.23 -13.61
CA LEU A 81 13.13 -9.80 -13.64
C LEU A 81 12.91 -9.19 -12.26
N ALA A 82 13.85 -8.33 -11.84
CA ALA A 82 13.79 -7.60 -10.59
C ALA A 82 13.82 -6.10 -10.87
N LEU A 83 12.82 -5.39 -10.36
CA LEU A 83 12.77 -3.92 -10.36
C LEU A 83 13.08 -3.42 -8.96
N GLU A 84 14.10 -2.57 -8.81
CA GLU A 84 14.32 -1.80 -7.58
C GLU A 84 13.22 -0.74 -7.46
N VAL A 85 12.26 -0.98 -6.56
CA VAL A 85 11.10 -0.10 -6.35
C VAL A 85 11.51 1.14 -5.58
N LYS A 86 12.33 0.96 -4.54
CA LYS A 86 12.85 2.07 -3.73
C LYS A 86 14.10 1.65 -2.99
N LYS A 87 15.14 2.47 -3.11
CA LYS A 87 16.31 2.44 -2.24
C LYS A 87 16.12 3.40 -1.06
N LEU A 88 16.42 2.93 0.14
CA LEU A 88 16.25 3.69 1.38
C LEU A 88 17.63 3.99 1.98
N SER A 89 18.01 5.27 1.95
CA SER A 89 19.24 5.77 2.55
C SER A 89 18.93 7.06 3.30
N PRO A 90 18.82 7.05 4.64
CA PRO A 90 19.14 5.94 5.54
C PRO A 90 18.13 4.77 5.49
N PRO A 91 18.53 3.56 5.94
CA PRO A 91 17.62 2.41 6.02
C PRO A 91 16.45 2.67 6.97
N VAL A 92 15.26 2.18 6.62
CA VAL A 92 14.08 2.30 7.47
C VAL A 92 14.00 1.09 8.39
N ILE A 93 13.88 1.32 9.69
CA ILE A 93 13.69 0.24 10.68
C ILE A 93 12.20 0.03 10.90
N LEU A 94 11.69 -1.10 10.44
CA LEU A 94 10.33 -1.54 10.69
C LEU A 94 10.26 -2.26 12.04
N LYS A 95 9.72 -1.60 13.06
CA LYS A 95 9.63 -2.13 14.42
C LYS A 95 8.70 -3.34 14.51
N PRO A 96 8.76 -4.10 15.63
CA PRO A 96 7.79 -5.15 15.91
C PRO A 96 6.33 -4.67 15.74
N TYR A 97 5.55 -5.42 14.96
CA TYR A 97 4.13 -5.14 14.69
C TYR A 97 3.80 -3.77 14.04
N GLU A 98 4.82 -3.04 13.60
CA GLU A 98 4.64 -1.73 12.98
C GLU A 98 4.17 -1.86 11.53
N THR A 99 3.53 -0.79 11.04
CA THR A 99 3.17 -0.62 9.64
C THR A 99 3.73 0.70 9.13
N VAL A 100 4.41 0.67 8.00
CA VAL A 100 5.02 1.84 7.37
C VAL A 100 4.55 1.91 5.92
N SER A 101 4.13 3.10 5.49
CA SER A 101 3.88 3.43 4.09
C SER A 101 5.16 3.95 3.46
N ILE A 102 5.49 3.44 2.28
CA ILE A 102 6.62 3.83 1.47
C ILE A 102 6.09 4.29 0.13
N PHE A 103 6.59 5.43 -0.33
CA PHE A 103 6.19 6.05 -1.59
C PHE A 103 7.35 5.90 -2.57
N PRO A 104 7.26 4.96 -3.51
CA PRO A 104 8.26 4.78 -4.57
C PRO A 104 8.38 6.02 -5.44
N ASP A 105 9.54 6.17 -6.07
CA ASP A 105 9.73 7.25 -7.04
C ASP A 105 9.00 6.90 -8.34
N LYS A 106 8.48 7.95 -9.00
CA LYS A 106 7.87 7.79 -10.33
C LYS A 106 8.97 7.55 -11.36
N TYR A 107 8.64 6.76 -12.36
CA TYR A 107 9.49 6.52 -13.52
C TYR A 107 8.67 6.78 -14.80
N SER A 108 9.36 7.11 -15.89
CA SER A 108 8.72 7.40 -17.17
C SER A 108 8.48 6.14 -18.00
N GLU A 109 9.46 5.24 -18.00
CA GLU A 109 9.50 4.03 -18.80
C GLU A 109 10.28 2.95 -18.05
N LEU A 110 9.95 1.68 -18.30
CA LEU A 110 10.77 0.53 -17.90
C LEU A 110 11.16 -0.20 -19.17
N SER A 111 12.39 -0.67 -19.23
CA SER A 111 12.86 -1.49 -20.34
C SER A 111 13.73 -2.65 -19.85
N VAL A 112 13.72 -3.73 -20.59
CA VAL A 112 14.50 -4.95 -20.35
C VAL A 112 15.20 -5.29 -21.64
N ASP A 113 16.52 -5.33 -21.63
CA ASP A 113 17.35 -5.63 -22.81
C ASP A 113 17.04 -4.76 -24.06
N GLY A 114 16.49 -3.56 -23.85
CA GLY A 114 16.13 -2.61 -24.89
C GLY A 114 14.66 -2.61 -25.32
N ASP A 115 13.87 -3.58 -24.85
CA ASP A 115 12.43 -3.66 -25.11
C ASP A 115 11.62 -3.02 -23.97
N GLU A 116 10.53 -2.32 -24.31
CA GLU A 116 9.63 -1.69 -23.34
C GLU A 116 8.92 -2.75 -22.47
N PHE A 117 8.97 -2.58 -21.16
CA PHE A 117 8.35 -3.46 -20.18
C PHE A 117 7.12 -2.80 -19.54
N ASN A 118 5.92 -3.32 -19.83
CA ASN A 118 4.64 -2.75 -19.36
C ASN A 118 3.83 -3.70 -18.46
N ASP A 119 4.39 -4.83 -18.03
CA ASP A 119 3.63 -5.91 -17.38
C ASP A 119 3.50 -5.75 -15.86
N MET A 120 3.24 -4.52 -15.39
CA MET A 120 3.11 -4.15 -13.98
C MET A 120 1.87 -4.74 -13.26
N LEU A 121 0.96 -5.41 -13.97
CA LEU A 121 -0.29 -5.93 -13.41
C LEU A 121 -0.23 -7.39 -13.00
N ASN A 122 0.73 -8.16 -13.51
CA ASN A 122 0.77 -9.60 -13.35
C ASN A 122 1.64 -10.01 -12.16
N ASN A 123 1.03 -10.67 -11.17
CA ASN A 123 1.66 -11.43 -10.07
C ASN A 123 2.98 -10.89 -9.48
N ILE A 124 3.05 -9.59 -9.17
CA ILE A 124 4.24 -9.00 -8.54
C ILE A 124 4.49 -9.63 -7.16
N LYS A 125 5.71 -10.14 -6.95
CA LYS A 125 6.21 -10.58 -5.64
C LYS A 125 7.19 -9.55 -5.09
N PHE A 126 6.94 -9.04 -3.90
CA PHE A 126 7.86 -8.10 -3.27
C PHE A 126 8.89 -8.80 -2.39
N VAL A 127 10.13 -8.33 -2.45
CA VAL A 127 11.22 -8.78 -1.60
C VAL A 127 11.91 -7.57 -0.99
N ILE A 128 12.22 -7.66 0.29
CA ILE A 128 12.94 -6.63 1.03
C ILE A 128 14.38 -7.06 1.20
N ASP A 129 15.31 -6.17 0.91
CA ASP A 129 16.70 -6.31 1.30
C ASP A 129 16.92 -5.79 2.73
N SER A 130 17.41 -6.69 3.59
CA SER A 130 17.62 -6.50 5.02
C SER A 130 19.01 -6.99 5.42
N ALA A 131 19.44 -6.68 6.64
CA ALA A 131 20.76 -7.08 7.14
C ALA A 131 20.92 -8.61 7.19
N ASP A 132 19.81 -9.32 7.41
CA ASP A 132 19.75 -10.79 7.44
C ASP A 132 19.57 -11.40 6.03
N GLY A 133 19.61 -10.59 4.97
CA GLY A 133 19.40 -10.98 3.58
C GLY A 133 18.01 -10.66 3.04
N LEU A 134 17.66 -11.31 1.93
CA LEU A 134 16.41 -11.07 1.19
C LEU A 134 15.20 -11.71 1.90
N ILE A 135 14.21 -10.88 2.24
CA ILE A 135 13.00 -11.29 2.95
C ILE A 135 11.81 -11.22 1.98
N PRO A 136 11.18 -12.36 1.62
CA PRO A 136 9.99 -12.35 0.77
C PRO A 136 8.78 -11.82 1.55
N CYS A 137 8.05 -10.90 0.91
CA CYS A 137 6.82 -10.33 1.45
C CYS A 137 5.60 -11.14 1.02
N LYS A 138 4.66 -11.33 1.95
CA LYS A 138 3.37 -11.96 1.66
C LYS A 138 2.36 -10.89 1.24
N LYS A 139 1.58 -11.15 0.19
CA LYS A 139 0.47 -10.27 -0.17
C LYS A 139 -0.54 -10.22 0.98
N SER A 140 -0.87 -9.02 1.44
CA SER A 140 -1.91 -8.85 2.45
C SER A 140 -3.27 -9.19 1.83
N ILE A 141 -3.83 -10.33 2.20
CA ILE A 141 -5.20 -10.68 1.84
C ILE A 141 -6.10 -9.93 2.81
N LYS A 142 -6.69 -8.81 2.37
CA LYS A 142 -7.85 -8.26 3.07
C LYS A 142 -8.92 -9.36 3.04
N LYS A 143 -9.34 -9.85 4.22
CA LYS A 143 -10.55 -10.67 4.29
C LYS A 143 -11.65 -9.85 3.62
N GLU A 144 -12.23 -10.38 2.55
CA GLU A 144 -13.37 -9.77 1.87
C GLU A 144 -14.60 -9.84 2.79
N SER A 145 -14.59 -9.04 3.85
CA SER A 145 -15.75 -8.88 4.74
C SER A 145 -16.90 -8.14 4.04
N MET A 146 -16.66 -7.63 2.83
CA MET A 146 -17.62 -6.91 2.00
C MET A 146 -18.23 -7.76 0.89
N SER A 147 -18.00 -9.07 0.87
CA SER A 147 -18.54 -9.99 -0.15
C SER A 147 -20.07 -9.95 -0.28
N HIS A 148 -20.77 -9.55 0.80
CA HIS A 148 -22.22 -9.38 0.80
C HIS A 148 -22.70 -8.07 0.16
N TYR A 149 -21.81 -7.12 -0.12
CA TYR A 149 -22.17 -5.81 -0.68
C TYR A 149 -21.73 -5.71 -2.14
N ARG A 150 -22.64 -5.25 -3.00
CA ARG A 150 -22.27 -4.82 -4.35
C ARG A 150 -21.46 -3.52 -4.24
N THR A 151 -20.23 -3.54 -4.74
CA THR A 151 -19.37 -2.36 -4.75
C THR A 151 -19.81 -1.38 -5.82
N ILE A 152 -19.97 -0.11 -5.47
CA ILE A 152 -20.18 0.96 -6.45
C ILE A 152 -18.81 1.42 -6.96
N THR A 153 -18.60 1.31 -8.27
CA THR A 153 -17.39 1.85 -8.91
C THR A 153 -17.52 3.36 -9.03
N LYS A 154 -16.57 4.10 -8.46
CA LYS A 154 -16.47 5.56 -8.58
C LYS A 154 -15.40 5.91 -9.61
N ASN A 155 -15.82 6.50 -10.73
CA ASN A 155 -14.91 7.13 -11.68
C ASN A 155 -14.92 8.65 -11.45
N THR A 156 -13.75 9.27 -11.37
CA THR A 156 -13.62 10.72 -11.19
C THR A 156 -12.80 11.28 -12.34
N TYR A 157 -13.42 12.10 -13.18
CA TYR A 157 -12.76 12.78 -14.29
C TYR A 157 -12.44 14.21 -13.88
N LEU A 158 -11.22 14.65 -14.18
CA LEU A 158 -10.68 15.95 -13.78
C LEU A 158 -10.18 16.69 -15.01
N TYR A 159 -10.40 18.00 -15.05
CA TYR A 159 -9.79 18.88 -16.03
C TYR A 159 -9.41 20.21 -15.35
N ASN A 160 -8.15 20.63 -15.44
CA ASN A 160 -7.60 21.78 -14.69
C ASN A 160 -7.97 21.79 -13.19
N GLY A 161 -8.06 20.61 -12.56
CA GLY A 161 -8.43 20.47 -11.14
C GLY A 161 -9.94 20.44 -10.85
N PHE A 162 -10.79 20.71 -11.85
CA PHE A 162 -12.24 20.65 -11.70
C PHE A 162 -12.79 19.28 -12.07
N VAL A 163 -13.68 18.74 -11.24
CA VAL A 163 -14.38 17.48 -11.53
C VAL A 163 -15.52 17.74 -12.50
N TYR A 164 -15.60 16.94 -13.56
CA TYR A 164 -16.72 16.98 -14.50
C TYR A 164 -17.34 15.59 -14.69
N ASN A 165 -18.53 15.57 -15.27
CA ASN A 165 -19.25 14.35 -15.58
C ASN A 165 -19.75 14.38 -17.04
N GLU A 166 -20.48 13.36 -17.45
CA GLU A 166 -20.99 13.20 -18.81
C GLU A 166 -22.01 14.27 -19.25
N SER A 167 -22.43 15.18 -18.37
CA SER A 167 -23.25 16.33 -18.77
C SER A 167 -22.44 17.38 -19.51
N VAL A 168 -21.13 17.46 -19.26
CA VAL A 168 -20.21 18.36 -19.96
C VAL A 168 -19.90 17.77 -21.33
N ARG A 169 -20.16 18.55 -22.39
CA ARG A 169 -19.91 18.15 -23.77
C ARG A 169 -18.62 18.75 -24.31
N PHE A 170 -18.32 19.99 -23.92
CA PHE A 170 -17.11 20.69 -24.32
C PHE A 170 -16.49 21.40 -23.11
N ILE A 171 -15.17 21.53 -23.16
CA ILE A 171 -14.39 22.29 -22.18
C ILE A 171 -13.66 23.39 -22.95
N LEU A 172 -13.75 24.62 -22.45
CA LEU A 172 -13.16 25.80 -23.06
C LEU A 172 -12.11 26.38 -22.13
N ASP A 173 -10.85 26.34 -22.55
CA ASP A 173 -9.78 27.12 -21.94
C ASP A 173 -9.72 28.51 -22.59
N TYR A 174 -9.76 29.55 -21.79
CA TYR A 174 -9.69 30.93 -22.27
C TYR A 174 -8.87 31.80 -21.32
N VAL A 175 -8.34 32.92 -21.82
CA VAL A 175 -7.64 33.91 -20.99
C VAL A 175 -8.57 35.10 -20.83
N PHE A 176 -8.78 35.52 -19.58
CA PHE A 176 -9.54 36.72 -19.27
C PHE A 176 -8.87 37.44 -18.11
N GLU A 177 -8.59 38.74 -18.30
CA GLU A 177 -7.86 39.58 -17.35
C GLU A 177 -6.46 39.05 -16.98
N GLY A 178 -5.81 38.35 -17.92
CA GLY A 178 -4.48 37.77 -17.73
C GLY A 178 -4.48 36.39 -17.07
N ASP A 179 -5.61 35.95 -16.53
CA ASP A 179 -5.76 34.63 -15.92
C ASP A 179 -6.29 33.60 -16.92
N LYS A 180 -5.69 32.41 -16.91
CA LYS A 180 -6.22 31.25 -17.63
C LYS A 180 -7.42 30.70 -16.85
N LYS A 181 -8.59 30.65 -17.49
CA LYS A 181 -9.86 30.16 -16.95
C LYS A 181 -10.39 28.99 -17.76
N THR A 182 -11.20 28.16 -17.10
CA THR A 182 -11.81 26.96 -17.66
C THR A 182 -13.32 27.06 -17.57
N ALA A 183 -14.02 27.04 -18.71
CA ALA A 183 -15.47 26.96 -18.77
C ALA A 183 -15.94 25.58 -19.21
N PHE A 184 -17.03 25.10 -18.61
CA PHE A 184 -17.67 23.85 -18.97
C PHE A 184 -18.97 24.12 -19.71
N ILE A 185 -19.10 23.54 -20.89
CA ILE A 185 -20.28 23.67 -21.74
C ILE A 185 -21.03 22.34 -21.69
N THR A 186 -22.26 22.37 -21.17
CA THR A 186 -23.09 21.18 -21.03
C THR A 186 -23.75 20.79 -22.36
N LYS A 187 -24.32 19.59 -22.42
CA LYS A 187 -25.15 19.12 -23.54
C LYS A 187 -26.35 20.05 -23.83
N SER A 188 -26.85 20.79 -22.84
CA SER A 188 -27.94 21.77 -23.03
C SER A 188 -27.45 23.13 -23.53
N GLY A 189 -26.13 23.31 -23.70
CA GLY A 189 -25.53 24.58 -24.08
C GLY A 189 -25.31 25.53 -22.91
N TYR A 190 -25.56 25.11 -21.66
CA TYR A 190 -25.24 25.91 -20.49
C TYR A 190 -23.72 26.02 -20.33
N ILE A 191 -23.22 27.23 -20.07
CA ILE A 191 -21.80 27.50 -19.81
C ILE A 191 -21.63 27.88 -18.35
N GLY A 192 -20.80 27.12 -17.63
CA GLY A 192 -20.53 27.35 -16.22
C GLY A 192 -19.05 27.12 -15.86
N ASN A 193 -18.82 26.78 -14.59
CA ASN A 193 -17.50 26.76 -13.95
C ASN A 193 -16.97 28.18 -13.74
N GLU A 194 -15.87 28.57 -14.40
CA GLU A 194 -15.23 29.88 -14.22
C GLU A 194 -15.79 30.95 -15.17
N TRP A 195 -16.87 30.64 -15.88
CA TRP A 195 -17.52 31.48 -16.86
C TRP A 195 -18.14 32.74 -16.22
N GLY A 196 -17.33 33.77 -16.06
CA GLY A 196 -17.67 35.04 -15.41
C GLY A 196 -18.45 36.05 -16.27
N PHE A 197 -19.07 35.60 -17.37
CA PHE A 197 -19.82 36.47 -18.29
C PHE A 197 -21.33 36.36 -18.08
N PHE A 198 -22.07 37.42 -18.41
CA PHE A 198 -23.52 37.49 -18.21
C PHE A 198 -24.30 36.44 -19.02
N SER A 199 -23.88 36.19 -20.28
CA SER A 199 -24.52 35.18 -21.12
C SER A 199 -23.99 33.79 -20.80
N GLN A 200 -24.82 32.91 -20.25
CA GLN A 200 -24.44 31.55 -19.83
C GLN A 200 -24.99 30.46 -20.76
N SER A 201 -25.32 30.81 -22.00
CA SER A 201 -25.92 29.86 -22.94
C SER A 201 -25.31 29.95 -24.34
N LEU A 202 -24.97 28.80 -24.89
CA LEU A 202 -24.66 28.55 -26.29
C LEU A 202 -25.85 27.83 -26.92
N ARG A 203 -26.30 28.31 -28.08
CA ARG A 203 -27.24 27.56 -28.92
C ARG A 203 -26.44 26.79 -29.97
N PHE A 204 -26.59 25.48 -29.96
CA PHE A 204 -26.08 24.63 -31.04
C PHE A 204 -27.11 24.70 -32.19
N ALA A 205 -26.64 25.09 -33.38
CA ALA A 205 -27.43 25.07 -34.61
C ALA A 205 -27.41 23.67 -35.23
#